data_AF-Q4C7N8-F1
#
_entry.id   AF-Q4C7N8-F1
#
_cell.length_a   1.000
_cell.length_b   1.000
_cell.length_c   1.000
_cell.angle_alpha   90.00
_cell.angle_beta   90.00
_cell.angle_gamma   90.00
#
_symmetry.space_group_name_H-M   'P 1'
#
loop_
_entity.id
_entity.type
_entity.pdbx_description
1 polymer ?
#
loop_
_entity_poly.entity_id
_entity_poly.type
_entity_poly.pdbx_seq_one_letter_code
_entity_poly.pdbx_strand_id
1 'polypeptide(L)'
;MVKSGINFGETFSANPNIKFRWKSPQDTVPDDAYIIVLFDMSGSMQCSTDLNRKGNCNKVPKGQRKYDAAIDTLKNFVEEAKTWKGKTQVSIVPFGNRVKTGNCNFSEPFVNVSPDNLNDFQNVESTELTKFLNTDLSNKTPCTATNIYESLYKSVEFLTNDSDERFYPVNREGEPTDNQPRLSIILFTDGFYTDTFNKDETIARGKQQQQIDKIATLLKKNP
;
A
#
# COMPACT_ATOMS: atom_id res chain seq x y z
N MET A 1 -18.72 -40.59 26.89
CA MET A 1 -18.71 -39.16 27.27
C MET A 1 -17.34 -38.85 27.84
N VAL A 2 -16.45 -38.22 27.07
CA VAL A 2 -15.20 -37.65 27.60
C VAL A 2 -15.15 -36.23 27.06
N LYS A 3 -15.48 -35.26 27.93
CA LYS A 3 -15.25 -33.84 27.66
C LYS A 3 -13.79 -33.56 27.98
N SER A 4 -12.90 -33.63 27.00
CA SER A 4 -11.57 -33.04 27.11
C SER A 4 -11.69 -31.54 26.84
N GLY A 5 -11.99 -30.77 27.89
CA GLY A 5 -11.93 -29.32 27.83
C GLY A 5 -10.47 -28.88 27.84
N ILE A 6 -10.03 -28.20 26.79
CA ILE A 6 -8.83 -27.37 26.84
C ILE A 6 -9.23 -26.13 27.66
N ASN A 7 -8.67 -25.98 28.86
CA ASN A 7 -8.85 -24.76 29.65
C ASN A 7 -7.99 -23.66 29.04
N PHE A 8 -8.63 -22.69 28.40
CA PHE A 8 -7.98 -21.48 27.92
C PHE A 8 -7.57 -20.62 29.14
N GLY A 9 -6.28 -20.32 29.27
CA GLY A 9 -5.73 -19.49 30.36
C GLY A 9 -4.48 -20.05 31.05
N GLU A 10 -4.11 -21.31 30.81
CA GLU A 10 -2.90 -21.89 31.39
C GLU A 10 -1.69 -21.76 30.46
N THR A 11 -0.58 -21.25 31.00
CA THR A 11 0.73 -21.26 30.33
C THR A 11 1.27 -22.69 30.27
N PHE A 12 1.22 -23.31 29.10
CA PHE A 12 1.92 -24.57 28.84
C PHE A 12 3.36 -24.28 28.43
N SER A 13 4.31 -24.65 29.28
CA SER A 13 5.75 -24.58 29.01
C SER A 13 6.26 -25.95 28.57
N ALA A 14 6.51 -26.11 27.26
CA ALA A 14 7.33 -27.22 26.75
C ALA A 14 8.84 -26.88 26.75
N ASN A 15 9.19 -25.65 27.15
CA ASN A 15 10.55 -25.15 27.35
C ASN A 15 10.45 -23.89 28.24
N PRO A 16 11.10 -23.82 29.42
CA PRO A 16 10.95 -22.70 30.36
C PRO A 16 11.35 -21.34 29.80
N ASN A 17 12.02 -21.31 28.64
CA ASN A 17 12.46 -20.08 27.98
C ASN A 17 11.52 -19.58 26.87
N ILE A 18 10.40 -20.26 26.57
CA ILE A 18 9.44 -19.79 25.58
C ILE A 18 8.06 -19.64 26.22
N LYS A 19 7.72 -18.40 26.57
CA LYS A 19 6.38 -18.04 27.05
C LYS A 19 5.44 -17.83 25.85
N PHE A 20 4.64 -18.84 25.51
CA PHE A 20 3.52 -18.67 24.58
C PHE A 20 2.30 -18.15 25.34
N ARG A 21 1.76 -17.00 24.93
CA ARG A 21 0.44 -16.54 25.36
C ARG A 21 -0.59 -16.91 24.30
N TRP A 22 -1.36 -17.96 24.56
CA TRP A 22 -2.51 -18.32 23.74
C TRP A 22 -3.71 -17.44 24.09
N LYS A 23 -4.23 -16.71 23.11
CA LYS A 23 -5.52 -16.01 23.20
C LYS A 23 -6.56 -16.79 22.39
N SER A 24 -7.78 -16.90 22.90
CA SER A 24 -8.88 -17.46 22.11
C SER A 24 -9.24 -16.47 20.98
N PRO A 25 -9.83 -16.93 19.85
CA PRO A 25 -10.29 -16.03 18.80
C PRO A 25 -11.27 -14.93 19.29
N GLN A 26 -11.92 -15.13 20.43
CA GLN A 26 -12.84 -14.19 21.08
C GLN A 26 -12.11 -13.20 21.98
N ASP A 27 -11.00 -13.60 22.60
CA ASP A 27 -10.17 -12.76 23.48
C ASP A 27 -9.05 -12.03 22.73
N THR A 28 -8.85 -12.35 21.45
CA THR A 28 -7.94 -11.62 20.56
C THR A 28 -8.59 -10.31 20.14
N VAL A 29 -8.06 -9.21 20.66
CA VAL A 29 -8.23 -7.90 20.03
C VAL A 29 -7.44 -7.96 18.72
N PRO A 30 -8.10 -7.79 17.57
CA PRO A 30 -7.42 -7.79 16.28
C PRO A 30 -6.54 -6.54 16.16
N ASP A 31 -5.34 -6.74 15.63
CA ASP A 31 -4.40 -5.64 15.44
C ASP A 31 -4.96 -4.64 14.41
N ASP A 32 -4.87 -3.36 14.76
CA ASP A 32 -5.12 -2.25 13.85
C ASP A 32 -4.25 -2.40 12.59
N ALA A 33 -4.73 -1.90 11.46
CA ALA A 33 -4.00 -2.03 10.19
C ALA A 33 -3.86 -0.66 9.52
N TYR A 34 -2.64 -0.34 9.10
CA TYR A 34 -2.32 0.85 8.32
C TYR A 34 -1.77 0.42 6.97
N ILE A 35 -2.52 0.72 5.92
CA ILE A 35 -2.26 0.21 4.58
C ILE A 35 -2.07 1.40 3.63
N ILE A 36 -0.90 1.47 3.00
CA ILE A 36 -0.64 2.41 1.92
C ILE A 36 -0.86 1.68 0.60
N VAL A 37 -1.76 2.20 -0.22
CA VAL A 37 -2.01 1.70 -1.57
C VAL A 37 -1.31 2.63 -2.56
N LEU A 38 -0.19 2.17 -3.12
CA LEU A 38 0.48 2.86 -4.22
C LEU A 38 -0.23 2.54 -5.53
N PHE A 39 -0.88 3.54 -6.11
CA PHE A 39 -1.73 3.40 -7.30
C PHE A 39 -1.07 4.00 -8.54
N ASP A 40 -0.65 3.17 -9.49
CA ASP A 40 0.07 3.63 -10.68
C ASP A 40 -0.83 4.49 -11.59
N MET A 41 -0.36 5.69 -11.90
CA MET A 41 -1.02 6.64 -12.81
C MET A 41 -0.37 6.66 -14.21
N SER A 42 0.43 5.63 -14.54
CA SER A 42 1.12 5.55 -15.82
C SER A 42 0.17 5.49 -17.00
N GLY A 43 0.61 6.00 -18.15
CA GLY A 43 -0.20 5.97 -19.38
C GLY A 43 -0.60 4.55 -19.82
N SER A 44 0.19 3.52 -19.47
CA SER A 44 -0.13 2.11 -19.76
C SER A 44 -1.38 1.60 -19.02
N MET A 45 -1.75 2.25 -17.91
CA MET A 45 -2.99 1.95 -17.20
C MET A 45 -4.24 2.31 -18.03
N GLN A 46 -4.12 3.18 -19.04
CA GLN A 46 -5.21 3.45 -19.99
C GLN A 46 -5.43 2.32 -21.01
N CYS A 47 -4.52 1.36 -21.10
CA CYS A 47 -4.62 0.28 -22.08
C CYS A 47 -5.68 -0.75 -21.68
N SER A 48 -6.13 -1.51 -22.68
CA SER A 48 -7.15 -2.55 -22.53
C SER A 48 -6.72 -3.65 -21.55
N THR A 49 -7.71 -4.15 -20.80
CA THR A 49 -7.60 -5.37 -19.97
C THR A 49 -7.65 -6.66 -20.79
N ASP A 50 -8.24 -6.62 -22.00
CA ASP A 50 -8.29 -7.76 -22.90
C ASP A 50 -6.89 -8.27 -23.24
N LEU A 51 -6.58 -9.50 -22.79
CA LEU A 51 -5.30 -10.16 -23.01
C LEU A 51 -5.01 -10.42 -24.50
N ASN A 52 -6.04 -10.44 -25.35
CA ASN A 52 -5.89 -10.56 -26.81
C ASN A 52 -5.58 -9.21 -27.48
N ARG A 53 -5.69 -8.10 -26.74
CA ARG A 53 -5.39 -6.73 -27.17
C ARG A 53 -4.31 -6.08 -26.30
N LYS A 54 -3.37 -6.89 -25.78
CA LYS A 54 -2.23 -6.41 -24.97
C LYS A 54 -1.55 -5.23 -25.67
N GLY A 55 -1.47 -4.10 -24.97
CA GLY A 55 -0.84 -2.88 -25.49
C GLY A 55 -1.73 -1.99 -26.35
N ASN A 56 -3.02 -2.32 -26.56
CA ASN A 56 -3.94 -1.37 -27.18
C ASN A 56 -4.38 -0.31 -26.16
N CYS A 57 -3.86 0.89 -26.33
CA CYS A 57 -4.16 2.06 -25.49
C CYS A 57 -4.97 3.12 -26.25
N ASN A 58 -5.36 2.84 -27.49
CA ASN A 58 -6.04 3.79 -28.35
C ASN A 58 -7.55 3.80 -28.07
N LYS A 59 -8.03 4.88 -27.45
CA LYS A 59 -9.46 5.15 -27.20
C LYS A 59 -10.19 3.99 -26.53
N VAL A 60 -9.53 3.35 -25.54
CA VAL A 60 -10.16 2.29 -24.74
C VAL A 60 -11.28 2.90 -23.89
N PRO A 61 -12.53 2.41 -23.99
CA PRO A 61 -13.63 2.94 -23.21
C PRO A 61 -13.42 2.76 -21.70
N LYS A 62 -13.98 3.68 -20.89
CA LYS A 62 -14.08 3.49 -19.44
C LYS A 62 -14.82 2.18 -19.13
N GLY A 63 -14.32 1.43 -18.16
CA GLY A 63 -14.75 0.08 -17.80
C GLY A 63 -13.97 -1.04 -18.51
N GLN A 64 -13.13 -0.72 -19.49
CA GLN A 64 -12.29 -1.72 -20.20
C GLN A 64 -10.79 -1.48 -20.01
N ARG A 65 -10.39 -0.39 -19.34
CA ARG A 65 -8.99 -0.03 -19.09
C ARG A 65 -8.47 -0.78 -17.87
N LYS A 66 -7.16 -1.06 -17.84
CA LYS A 66 -6.49 -1.61 -16.64
C LYS A 66 -6.71 -0.72 -15.42
N TYR A 67 -6.74 0.59 -15.62
CA TYR A 67 -7.07 1.58 -14.60
C TYR A 67 -8.42 1.33 -13.93
N ASP A 68 -9.46 1.08 -14.73
CA ASP A 68 -10.80 0.86 -14.21
C ASP A 68 -10.87 -0.46 -13.42
N ALA A 69 -10.24 -1.51 -13.94
CA ALA A 69 -10.15 -2.80 -13.25
C ALA A 69 -9.36 -2.69 -11.93
N ALA A 70 -8.29 -1.90 -11.89
CA ALA A 70 -7.53 -1.66 -10.66
C ALA A 70 -8.34 -0.88 -9.63
N ILE A 71 -9.12 0.13 -10.05
CA ILE A 71 -10.05 0.84 -9.16
C ILE A 71 -11.14 -0.10 -8.63
N ASP A 72 -11.75 -0.92 -9.49
CA ASP A 72 -12.79 -1.85 -9.06
C ASP A 72 -12.24 -2.91 -8.10
N THR A 73 -11.01 -3.37 -8.32
CA THR A 73 -10.29 -4.24 -7.38
C THR A 73 -10.07 -3.54 -6.05
N LEU A 74 -9.66 -2.26 -6.08
CA LEU A 74 -9.45 -1.47 -4.86
C LEU A 74 -10.76 -1.22 -4.10
N LYS A 75 -11.88 -0.99 -4.79
CA LYS A 75 -13.21 -0.91 -4.17
C LYS A 75 -13.58 -2.22 -3.48
N ASN A 76 -13.40 -3.36 -4.17
CA ASN A 76 -13.66 -4.67 -3.58
C ASN A 76 -12.77 -4.95 -2.37
N PHE A 77 -11.49 -4.56 -2.44
CA PHE A 77 -10.58 -4.63 -1.30
C PHE A 77 -11.09 -3.82 -0.11
N VAL A 78 -11.54 -2.57 -0.32
CA VAL A 78 -12.08 -1.74 0.75
C VAL A 78 -13.35 -2.35 1.35
N GLU A 79 -14.27 -2.87 0.52
CA GLU A 79 -15.46 -3.57 1.02
C GLU A 79 -15.12 -4.82 1.84
N GLU A 80 -14.17 -5.63 1.37
CA GLU A 80 -13.70 -6.80 2.11
C GLU A 80 -13.03 -6.39 3.43
N ALA A 81 -12.22 -5.33 3.42
CA ALA A 81 -11.53 -4.83 4.60
C ALA A 81 -12.49 -4.31 5.69
N LYS A 82 -13.71 -3.88 5.35
CA LYS A 82 -14.75 -3.56 6.34
C LYS A 82 -15.19 -4.77 7.17
N THR A 83 -15.02 -5.98 6.65
CA THR A 83 -15.34 -7.20 7.40
C THR A 83 -14.25 -7.58 8.40
N TRP A 84 -13.07 -6.97 8.29
CA TRP A 84 -11.97 -7.23 9.19
C TRP A 84 -12.28 -6.64 10.56
N LYS A 85 -12.05 -7.42 11.60
CA LYS A 85 -12.13 -6.91 12.96
C LYS A 85 -10.89 -6.01 13.18
N GLY A 86 -11.04 -4.94 13.95
CA GLY A 86 -9.96 -3.98 14.25
C GLY A 86 -10.03 -2.72 13.40
N LYS A 87 -9.33 -1.65 13.78
CA LYS A 87 -9.36 -0.40 13.02
C LYS A 87 -8.46 -0.54 11.80
N THR A 88 -9.07 -0.66 10.62
CA THR A 88 -8.33 -0.66 9.35
C THR A 88 -8.34 0.75 8.75
N GLN A 89 -7.17 1.26 8.44
CA GLN A 89 -6.91 2.56 7.85
C GLN A 89 -6.19 2.36 6.52
N VAL A 90 -6.65 3.07 5.49
CA VAL A 90 -6.06 3.03 4.15
C VAL A 90 -5.73 4.44 3.71
N SER A 91 -4.50 4.64 3.23
CA SER A 91 -4.13 5.81 2.43
C SER A 91 -3.95 5.34 0.98
N ILE A 92 -4.67 5.95 0.04
CA ILE A 92 -4.53 5.65 -1.39
C ILE A 92 -3.70 6.76 -2.00
N VAL A 93 -2.50 6.40 -2.46
CA VAL A 93 -1.52 7.34 -2.99
C VAL A 93 -1.31 7.03 -4.47
N PRO A 94 -1.95 7.80 -5.37
CA PRO A 94 -1.57 7.81 -6.76
C PRO A 94 -0.08 8.12 -6.89
N PHE A 95 0.64 7.49 -7.83
CA PHE A 95 2.06 7.79 -8.07
C PHE A 95 2.41 7.82 -9.56
N GLY A 96 3.46 8.59 -9.89
CA GLY A 96 4.07 8.56 -11.22
C GLY A 96 4.96 9.76 -11.51
N ASN A 97 5.91 9.59 -12.43
CA ASN A 97 6.79 10.64 -12.90
C ASN A 97 6.19 11.46 -14.03
N ARG A 98 6.54 12.75 -14.06
CA ARG A 98 6.30 13.58 -15.24
C ARG A 98 6.91 12.92 -16.48
N VAL A 99 6.16 12.96 -17.57
CA VAL A 99 6.63 12.50 -18.89
C VAL A 99 7.07 13.73 -19.67
N LYS A 100 8.28 13.71 -20.24
CA LYS A 100 8.78 14.80 -21.10
C LYS A 100 8.13 14.83 -22.48
N THR A 101 7.56 13.72 -22.93
CA THR A 101 7.06 13.52 -24.30
C THR A 101 5.78 12.70 -24.28
N GLY A 102 4.79 13.08 -25.09
CA GLY A 102 3.49 12.41 -25.19
C GLY A 102 2.32 13.38 -25.04
N ASN A 103 1.10 12.89 -25.27
CA ASN A 103 -0.14 13.69 -25.19
C ASN A 103 -0.59 13.99 -23.73
N CYS A 104 0.30 13.82 -22.74
CA CYS A 104 0.01 14.16 -21.36
C CYS A 104 0.16 15.67 -21.18
N ASN A 105 -0.94 16.37 -20.94
CA ASN A 105 -0.91 17.81 -20.69
C ASN A 105 -0.09 18.10 -19.42
N PHE A 106 0.96 18.92 -19.55
CA PHE A 106 1.82 19.37 -18.46
C PHE A 106 1.10 20.19 -17.38
N SER A 107 -0.18 20.52 -17.59
CA SER A 107 -1.05 21.21 -16.64
C SER A 107 -1.68 20.29 -15.59
N GLU A 108 -1.65 18.96 -15.80
CA GLU A 108 -2.13 18.00 -14.81
C GLU A 108 -1.14 17.96 -13.62
N PRO A 109 -1.64 17.99 -12.36
CA PRO A 109 -0.77 18.00 -11.20
C PRO A 109 0.11 16.76 -11.18
N PHE A 110 1.42 17.01 -10.99
CA PHE A 110 2.41 15.96 -10.78
C PHE A 110 1.99 15.09 -9.59
N VAL A 111 1.97 13.79 -9.80
CA VAL A 111 1.55 12.84 -8.79
C VAL A 111 2.79 12.37 -8.02
N ASN A 112 3.24 13.19 -7.07
CA ASN A 112 4.36 12.87 -6.20
C ASN A 112 3.87 12.18 -4.93
N VAL A 113 4.58 11.13 -4.52
CA VAL A 113 4.46 10.60 -3.16
C VAL A 113 5.09 11.60 -2.19
N SER A 114 4.35 12.00 -1.16
CA SER A 114 4.76 12.97 -0.13
C SER A 114 4.27 12.53 1.26
N PRO A 115 4.87 13.04 2.34
CA PRO A 115 4.37 12.74 3.69
C PRO A 115 2.88 13.05 3.87
N ASP A 116 2.38 14.13 3.25
CA ASP A 116 0.98 14.53 3.38
C ASP A 116 0.02 13.48 2.81
N ASN A 117 0.28 12.97 1.60
CA ASN A 117 -0.61 11.96 1.01
C ASN A 117 -0.40 10.57 1.61
N LEU A 118 0.82 10.22 2.01
CA LEU A 118 1.09 8.99 2.76
C LEU A 118 0.37 8.99 4.11
N ASN A 119 0.17 10.16 4.71
CA ASN A 119 -0.52 10.33 5.99
C ASN A 119 -2.04 10.51 5.89
N ASP A 120 -2.62 10.60 4.69
CA ASP A 120 -4.07 10.72 4.46
C ASP A 120 -4.78 9.38 4.67
N PHE A 121 -4.65 8.83 5.87
CA PHE A 121 -5.29 7.60 6.28
C PHE A 121 -6.77 7.82 6.55
N GLN A 122 -7.59 7.02 5.88
CA GLN A 122 -9.03 7.02 6.05
C GLN A 122 -9.47 5.64 6.54
N ASN A 123 -10.46 5.62 7.45
CA ASN A 123 -11.08 4.37 7.86
C ASN A 123 -11.74 3.70 6.64
N VAL A 124 -11.64 2.37 6.51
CA VAL A 124 -12.29 1.62 5.42
C VAL A 124 -13.82 1.79 5.39
N GLU A 125 -14.44 2.17 6.51
CA GLU A 125 -15.86 2.48 6.64
C GLU A 125 -16.22 3.94 6.31
N SER A 126 -15.22 4.79 6.02
CA SER A 126 -15.42 6.22 5.76
C SER A 126 -16.19 6.48 4.46
N THR A 127 -17.14 7.42 4.55
CA THR A 127 -17.84 7.96 3.38
C THR A 127 -16.91 8.78 2.48
N GLU A 128 -15.89 9.42 3.04
CA GLU A 128 -14.87 10.17 2.33
C GLU A 128 -14.02 9.25 1.45
N LEU A 129 -13.60 8.09 1.96
CA LEU A 129 -12.87 7.08 1.19
C LEU A 129 -13.71 6.55 0.03
N THR A 130 -14.97 6.25 0.32
CA THR A 130 -15.94 5.80 -0.68
C THR A 130 -16.14 6.84 -1.78
N LYS A 131 -16.23 8.13 -1.39
CA LYS A 131 -16.34 9.25 -2.34
C LYS A 131 -15.06 9.38 -3.16
N PHE A 132 -13.90 9.42 -2.52
CA PHE A 132 -12.61 9.51 -3.20
C PHE A 132 -12.44 8.42 -4.27
N LEU A 133 -12.76 7.17 -3.95
CA LEU A 133 -12.70 6.06 -4.91
C LEU A 133 -13.67 6.25 -6.08
N ASN A 134 -14.91 6.65 -5.80
CA ASN A 134 -15.98 6.70 -6.81
C ASN A 134 -15.94 7.97 -7.68
N THR A 135 -15.41 9.09 -7.17
CA THR A 135 -15.38 10.37 -7.88
C THR A 135 -13.97 10.79 -8.20
N ASP A 136 -13.11 10.95 -7.19
CA ASP A 136 -11.88 11.71 -7.33
C ASP A 136 -10.81 10.89 -8.05
N LEU A 137 -10.66 9.62 -7.67
CA LEU A 137 -9.79 8.68 -8.35
C LEU A 137 -10.42 8.22 -9.66
N SER A 138 -11.65 7.71 -9.65
CA SER A 138 -12.33 7.16 -10.85
C SER A 138 -12.46 8.11 -12.06
N ASN A 139 -12.37 9.42 -11.86
CA ASN A 139 -12.47 10.41 -12.94
C ASN A 139 -11.11 10.94 -13.42
N LYS A 140 -10.01 10.53 -12.78
CA LYS A 140 -8.66 10.87 -13.27
C LYS A 140 -8.33 10.08 -14.52
N THR A 141 -7.45 10.65 -15.33
CA THR A 141 -6.89 10.00 -16.51
C THR A 141 -5.40 9.75 -16.26
N PRO A 142 -4.96 8.48 -16.11
CA PRO A 142 -3.55 8.14 -15.93
C PRO A 142 -2.69 8.68 -17.05
N CYS A 143 -1.70 9.51 -16.74
CA CYS A 143 -0.82 10.10 -17.76
C CYS A 143 0.56 10.43 -17.20
N THR A 144 1.20 9.45 -16.56
CA THR A 144 2.56 9.56 -16.04
C THR A 144 3.47 8.45 -16.60
N ALA A 145 4.75 8.49 -16.22
CA ALA A 145 5.64 7.35 -16.31
C ALA A 145 5.73 6.66 -14.95
N THR A 146 5.94 5.35 -14.94
CA THR A 146 5.96 4.56 -13.70
C THR A 146 7.22 4.87 -12.87
N ASN A 147 7.04 5.25 -11.60
CA ASN A 147 8.12 5.51 -10.62
C ASN A 147 7.99 4.65 -9.36
N ILE A 148 8.12 3.33 -9.51
CA ILE A 148 7.88 2.39 -8.41
C ILE A 148 8.88 2.59 -7.26
N TYR A 149 10.17 2.60 -7.55
CA TYR A 149 11.19 2.51 -6.50
C TYR A 149 11.25 3.73 -5.57
N GLU A 150 11.08 4.94 -6.09
CA GLU A 150 11.02 6.13 -5.24
C GLU A 150 9.74 6.14 -4.39
N SER A 151 8.61 5.81 -5.01
CA SER A 151 7.31 5.77 -4.35
C SER A 151 7.28 4.73 -3.22
N LEU A 152 7.84 3.54 -3.49
CA LEU A 152 7.99 2.48 -2.52
C LEU A 152 8.96 2.87 -1.41
N TYR A 153 10.13 3.45 -1.75
CA TYR A 153 11.09 3.91 -0.76
C TYR A 153 10.47 4.91 0.22
N LYS A 154 9.78 5.95 -0.28
CA LYS A 154 9.13 6.96 0.57
C LYS A 154 8.05 6.35 1.45
N SER A 155 7.29 5.38 0.93
CA SER A 155 6.25 4.69 1.70
C SER A 155 6.85 3.83 2.82
N VAL A 156 7.95 3.12 2.55
CA VAL A 156 8.68 2.35 3.56
C VAL A 156 9.30 3.28 4.60
N GLU A 157 9.98 4.34 4.16
CA GLU A 157 10.56 5.36 5.05
C GLU A 157 9.49 5.96 5.99
N PHE A 158 8.31 6.25 5.46
CA PHE A 158 7.20 6.79 6.24
C PHE A 158 6.64 5.78 7.26
N LEU A 159 6.36 4.53 6.86
CA LEU A 159 5.83 3.51 7.77
C LEU A 159 6.87 3.02 8.79
N THR A 160 8.17 3.15 8.49
CA THR A 160 9.27 2.73 9.38
C THR A 160 9.78 3.86 10.28
N ASN A 161 9.02 4.96 10.37
CA ASN A 161 9.28 6.04 11.31
C ASN A 161 8.93 5.59 12.74
N ASP A 162 9.95 5.14 13.48
CA ASP A 162 9.86 4.67 14.87
C ASP A 162 9.35 5.72 15.88
N SER A 163 9.28 6.99 15.47
CA SER A 163 8.74 8.08 16.27
C SER A 163 7.22 8.27 16.11
N ASP A 164 6.57 7.57 15.17
CA ASP A 164 5.12 7.62 15.00
C ASP A 164 4.44 6.60 15.92
N GLU A 165 3.88 7.07 17.03
CA GLU A 165 3.20 6.23 18.03
C GLU A 165 2.00 5.47 17.46
N ARG A 166 1.47 5.85 16.29
CA ARG A 166 0.41 5.09 15.62
C ARG A 166 0.93 3.79 15.02
N PHE A 167 2.20 3.77 14.61
CA PHE A 167 2.86 2.62 13.97
C PHE A 167 3.69 1.82 14.96
N TYR A 168 4.28 2.49 15.94
CA TYR A 168 5.12 1.91 16.97
C TYR A 168 4.66 2.35 18.37
N PRO A 169 3.46 1.93 18.82
CA PRO A 169 2.91 2.31 20.11
C PRO A 169 3.77 1.75 21.25
N VAL A 170 4.08 2.61 22.23
CA VAL A 170 4.80 2.29 23.46
C VAL A 170 3.92 2.48 24.71
N ASN A 171 4.21 1.76 25.79
CA ASN A 171 3.59 1.92 27.09
C ASN A 171 4.17 3.14 27.85
N ARG A 172 3.73 3.37 29.09
CA ARG A 172 4.19 4.52 29.90
C ARG A 172 5.68 4.44 30.25
N GLU A 173 6.22 3.24 30.25
CA GLU A 173 7.62 2.92 30.51
C GLU A 173 8.49 3.06 29.24
N GLY A 174 7.89 3.35 28.09
CA GLY A 174 8.57 3.49 26.80
C GLY A 174 8.85 2.16 26.09
N GLU A 175 8.26 1.06 26.55
CA GLU A 175 8.41 -0.26 25.94
C GLU A 175 7.31 -0.52 24.90
N PRO A 176 7.59 -1.24 23.80
CA PRO A 176 6.58 -1.58 22.80
C PRO A 176 5.36 -2.27 23.41
N THR A 177 4.16 -1.83 23.01
CA THR A 177 2.92 -2.48 23.48
C THR A 177 2.71 -3.85 22.82
N ASP A 178 1.91 -4.70 23.46
CA ASP A 178 1.52 -6.02 22.94
C ASP A 178 0.69 -5.95 21.64
N ASN A 179 0.09 -4.80 21.32
CA ASN A 179 -0.81 -4.60 20.17
C ASN A 179 -0.12 -3.73 19.11
N GLN A 180 0.84 -4.31 18.39
CA GLN A 180 1.51 -3.62 17.30
C GLN A 180 0.62 -3.68 16.03
N PRO A 181 0.38 -2.54 15.37
CA PRO A 181 -0.44 -2.51 14.17
C PRO A 181 0.24 -3.24 13.01
N ARG A 182 -0.57 -3.78 12.11
CA ARG A 182 -0.11 -4.33 10.84
C ARG A 182 0.14 -3.19 9.87
N LEU A 183 1.40 -2.98 9.50
CA LEU A 183 1.80 -2.00 8.50
C LEU A 183 1.96 -2.70 7.15
N SER A 184 1.39 -2.14 6.09
CA SER A 184 1.43 -2.78 4.77
C SER A 184 1.45 -1.77 3.63
N ILE A 185 2.11 -2.16 2.55
CA ILE A 185 2.10 -1.42 1.28
C ILE A 185 1.57 -2.37 0.21
N ILE A 186 0.52 -1.94 -0.49
CA ILE A 186 -0.02 -2.64 -1.66
C ILE A 186 0.33 -1.83 -2.90
N LEU A 187 0.99 -2.46 -3.86
CA LEU A 187 1.38 -1.83 -5.12
C LEU A 187 0.46 -2.27 -6.26
N PHE A 188 -0.33 -1.34 -6.79
CA PHE A 188 -1.13 -1.54 -8.01
C PHE A 188 -0.42 -0.92 -9.20
N THR A 189 0.19 -1.74 -10.05
CA THR A 189 0.90 -1.29 -11.25
C THR A 189 0.81 -2.33 -12.37
N ASP A 190 0.84 -1.86 -13.62
CA ASP A 190 0.93 -2.70 -14.82
C ASP A 190 2.28 -2.57 -15.54
N GLY A 191 3.22 -1.81 -14.96
CA GLY A 191 4.42 -1.35 -15.63
C GLY A 191 5.70 -1.60 -14.82
N PHE A 192 6.82 -1.44 -15.50
CA PHE A 192 8.14 -1.40 -14.88
C PHE A 192 8.56 0.05 -14.68
N TYR A 193 9.48 0.30 -13.74
CA TYR A 193 10.04 1.62 -13.52
C TYR A 193 10.59 2.20 -14.83
N THR A 194 10.28 3.46 -15.09
CA THR A 194 10.73 4.18 -16.29
C THR A 194 11.39 5.50 -15.89
N ASP A 195 12.70 5.64 -16.16
CA ASP A 195 13.39 6.94 -16.09
C ASP A 195 13.14 7.71 -17.39
N THR A 196 12.23 8.69 -17.35
CA THR A 196 11.90 9.53 -18.52
C THR A 196 12.91 10.66 -18.76
N PHE A 197 13.88 10.85 -17.87
CA PHE A 197 14.85 11.94 -17.93
C PHE A 197 16.25 11.47 -18.29
N ASN A 198 16.58 10.21 -17.99
CA ASN A 198 17.85 9.61 -18.33
C ASN A 198 17.71 8.47 -19.33
N LYS A 199 18.34 8.62 -20.51
CA LYS A 199 18.37 7.57 -21.54
C LYS A 199 19.46 6.51 -21.29
N ASP A 200 20.36 6.76 -20.35
CA ASP A 200 21.39 5.79 -19.97
C ASP A 200 20.80 4.76 -18.99
N GLU A 201 20.56 3.55 -19.50
CA GLU A 201 20.04 2.43 -18.72
C GLU A 201 20.95 2.02 -17.56
N THR A 202 22.27 2.20 -17.67
CA THR A 202 23.22 1.83 -16.62
C THR A 202 23.02 2.75 -15.41
N ILE A 203 22.92 4.05 -15.66
CA ILE A 203 22.65 5.04 -14.61
C ILE A 203 21.25 4.82 -14.03
N ALA A 204 20.25 4.55 -14.87
CA ALA A 204 18.89 4.28 -14.40
C ALA A 204 18.85 3.06 -13.47
N ARG A 205 19.44 1.93 -13.87
CA ARG A 205 19.55 0.72 -13.03
C ARG A 205 20.34 0.97 -11.76
N GLY A 206 21.41 1.74 -11.82
CA GLY A 206 22.18 2.14 -10.63
C GLY A 206 21.33 2.87 -9.58
N LYS A 207 20.48 3.82 -10.02
CA LYS A 207 19.54 4.51 -9.11
C LYS A 207 18.48 3.57 -8.53
N GLN A 208 17.94 2.66 -9.35
CA GLN A 208 16.98 1.66 -8.89
C GLN A 208 17.58 0.77 -7.80
N GLN A 209 18.81 0.28 -8.02
CA GLN A 209 19.51 -0.55 -7.05
C GLN A 209 19.74 0.21 -5.74
N GLN A 210 20.18 1.47 -5.81
CA GLN A 210 20.33 2.31 -4.62
C GLN A 210 19.02 2.45 -3.82
N GLN A 211 17.87 2.58 -4.48
CA GLN A 211 16.57 2.65 -3.81
C GLN A 211 16.18 1.32 -3.17
N ILE A 212 16.42 0.20 -3.86
CA ILE A 212 16.19 -1.14 -3.31
C ILE A 212 17.07 -1.37 -2.08
N ASP A 213 18.34 -1.00 -2.13
CA ASP A 213 19.28 -1.18 -1.02
C ASP A 213 18.87 -0.34 0.20
N LYS A 214 18.37 0.87 -0.03
CA LYS A 214 17.81 1.72 1.03
C LYS A 214 16.56 1.10 1.66
N ILE A 215 15.63 0.59 0.85
CA ILE A 215 14.44 -0.13 1.34
C ILE A 215 14.87 -1.33 2.19
N ALA A 216 15.78 -2.16 1.69
CA ALA A 216 16.28 -3.33 2.41
C ALA A 216 16.95 -2.95 3.73
N THR A 217 17.65 -1.81 3.77
CA THR A 217 18.25 -1.30 5.01
C THR A 217 17.19 -0.87 6.03
N LEU A 218 16.16 -0.14 5.60
CA LEU A 218 15.06 0.28 6.48
C LEU A 218 14.29 -0.90 7.05
N LEU A 219 13.97 -1.90 6.21
CA LEU A 219 13.27 -3.11 6.64
C LEU A 219 14.12 -3.98 7.59
N LYS A 220 15.45 -4.00 7.44
CA LYS A 220 16.33 -4.69 8.39
C LYS A 220 16.41 -3.99 9.75
N LYS A 221 16.29 -2.66 9.78
CA LYS A 221 16.26 -1.88 11.02
C LYS A 221 14.94 -2.07 11.76
N ASN A 222 13.84 -2.28 11.02
CA ASN A 222 12.48 -2.42 11.54
C ASN A 222 11.84 -3.71 11.02
N PRO A 223 12.27 -4.90 11.51
CA PRO A 223 11.82 -6.19 11.03
C PRO A 223 10.36 -6.52 11.37
#